data_AF-A0A519ZFI7-F1
#
_entry.id   AF-A0A519ZFI7-F1
#
_cell.length_a   1.000
_cell.length_b   1.000
_cell.length_c   1.000
_cell.angle_alpha   90.00
_cell.angle_beta   90.00
_cell.angle_gamma   90.00
#
_symmetry.space_group_name_H-M   'P 1'
#
loop_
_entity.id
_entity.type
_entity.pdbx_description
1 polymer ?
#
loop_
_entity_poly.entity_id
_entity_poly.type
_entity_poly.pdbx_seq_one_letter_code
_entity_poly.pdbx_strand_id
1 'polypeptide(L)' 'MASLFDTPSTAPLAERRRPRRLPDYAGQTHLLGENGVLRRYLAAGRRRSARGAVEGVSKREAM' A
#
# COMPACT_ATOMS: atom_id res chain seq x y z
N MET A 1 23.32 -5.77 -29.11
CA MET A 1 22.73 -4.49 -28.68
C MET A 1 21.40 -4.81 -28.03
N ALA A 2 21.18 -4.42 -26.77
CA ALA A 2 19.89 -4.62 -26.10
C ALA A 2 18.88 -3.56 -26.58
N SER A 3 17.65 -3.97 -26.84
CA SER A 3 16.55 -3.09 -27.27
C SER A 3 15.98 -2.34 -26.06
N LEU A 4 15.50 -1.11 -26.27
CA LEU A 4 14.78 -0.34 -25.23
C LEU A 4 13.53 -1.08 -24.72
N PHE A 5 12.99 -2.00 -25.53
CA PHE A 5 11.81 -2.80 -25.21
C PHE A 5 12.13 -4.21 -24.70
N ASP A 6 13.40 -4.59 -24.59
CA ASP A 6 13.75 -5.83 -23.91
C ASP A 6 13.36 -5.70 -22.44
N THR A 7 12.49 -6.60 -21.95
CA THR A 7 12.08 -6.58 -20.54
C THR A 7 13.19 -7.29 -19.75
N PRO A 8 14.01 -6.56 -18.96
CA PRO A 8 15.01 -7.23 -18.14
C PRO A 8 14.30 -8.18 -17.18
N SER A 9 14.90 -9.34 -16.89
CA SER A 9 14.37 -10.34 -15.95
C SER A 9 14.16 -9.81 -14.52
N THR A 10 14.61 -8.59 -14.22
CA THR A 10 14.40 -7.92 -12.93
C THR A 10 13.30 -6.88 -13.04
N ALA A 11 12.41 -6.85 -12.05
CA ALA A 11 11.33 -5.87 -11.99
C ALA A 11 11.87 -4.42 -12.11
N PRO A 12 11.14 -3.51 -12.77
CA PRO A 12 11.52 -2.10 -12.85
C PRO A 12 11.76 -1.46 -11.48
N LEU A 13 12.57 -0.39 -11.45
CA LEU A 13 12.90 0.30 -10.20
C LEU A 13 11.66 0.76 -9.42
N ALA A 14 10.63 1.27 -10.11
CA ALA A 14 9.41 1.75 -9.49
C ALA A 14 8.69 0.64 -8.69
N GLU A 15 8.62 -0.56 -9.27
CA GLU A 15 7.99 -1.72 -8.61
C GLU A 15 8.78 -2.14 -7.36
N ARG A 16 10.12 -2.19 -7.47
CA ARG A 16 11.00 -2.49 -6.35
C ARG A 16 10.94 -1.44 -5.24
N ARG A 17 10.64 -0.19 -5.57
CA ARG A 17 10.53 0.94 -4.63
C ARG A 17 9.14 1.11 -4.04
N ARG A 18 8.16 0.27 -4.41
CA ARG A 18 6.80 0.35 -3.89
C ARG A 18 6.80 0.21 -2.35
N PRO A 19 6.22 1.17 -1.61
CA PRO A 19 6.06 1.09 -0.15
C PRO A 19 5.29 -0.16 0.27
N ARG A 20 5.73 -0.84 1.35
CA ARG A 20 5.07 -2.05 1.88
C ARG A 20 4.22 -1.75 3.11
N ARG A 21 4.52 -0.67 3.82
CA ARG A 21 3.78 -0.21 5.01
C ARG A 21 3.36 1.24 4.82
N LEU A 22 2.31 1.65 5.54
CA LEU A 22 1.83 3.04 5.50
C LEU A 22 2.90 4.07 5.88
N PRO A 23 3.79 3.84 6.88
CA PRO A 23 4.86 4.79 7.20
C PRO A 23 5.94 4.91 6.11
N ASP A 24 6.07 3.93 5.21
CA ASP A 24 7.08 3.95 4.14
C ASP A 24 6.67 4.87 2.97
N TYR A 25 5.42 5.35 2.97
CA TYR A 25 4.96 6.29 1.95
C TYR A 25 5.63 7.65 2.13
N ALA A 26 6.34 8.09 1.10
CA ALA A 26 6.88 9.44 1.05
C ALA A 26 5.73 10.46 0.86
N GLY A 27 5.61 11.38 1.82
CA GLY A 27 4.61 12.47 1.79
C GLY A 27 3.23 12.06 2.29
N GLN A 28 2.20 12.80 1.88
CA GLN A 28 0.80 12.56 2.27
C GLN A 28 0.56 12.52 3.78
N THR A 29 1.29 13.32 4.56
CA THR A 29 1.20 13.37 6.02
C THR A 29 -0.23 13.62 6.53
N HIS A 30 -0.99 14.46 5.85
CA HIS A 30 -2.38 14.77 6.22
C HIS A 30 -3.35 13.58 6.02
N LEU A 31 -2.99 12.58 5.21
CA LEU A 31 -3.81 11.38 4.94
C LEU A 31 -3.30 10.15 5.68
N LEU A 32 -1.99 9.90 5.66
CA LEU A 32 -1.35 8.67 6.11
C LEU A 32 -0.54 8.82 7.40
N GLY A 33 -0.26 10.05 7.83
CA GLY A 33 0.43 10.33 9.07
C GLY A 33 -0.36 9.89 10.31
N GLU A 34 0.19 10.12 11.49
CA GLU A 34 -0.39 9.64 12.75
C GLU A 34 -1.86 10.05 12.92
N ASN A 35 -2.17 11.30 12.61
CA ASN A 35 -3.53 11.83 12.68
C ASN A 35 -4.24 11.84 11.32
N GLY A 36 -3.69 11.16 10.32
CA GLY A 36 -4.18 11.16 8.95
C GLY A 36 -5.58 10.57 8.82
N VAL A 37 -6.41 11.17 7.96
CA VAL A 37 -7.82 10.80 7.81
C VAL A 37 -7.99 9.34 7.38
N LEU A 38 -7.15 8.86 6.45
CA LEU A 38 -7.21 7.47 5.98
C LEU A 38 -6.73 6.50 7.05
N ARG A 39 -5.71 6.86 7.83
CA ARG A 39 -5.22 6.01 8.94
C ARG A 39 -6.31 5.77 9.98
N ARG A 40 -7.04 6.83 10.37
CA ARG A 40 -8.19 6.72 11.29
C ARG A 40 -9.34 5.91 10.70
N TYR A 41 -9.61 6.09 9.41
CA TYR A 41 -10.67 5.36 8.72
C TYR A 41 -10.40 3.85 8.64
N LEU A 42 -9.16 3.47 8.31
CA LEU A 42 -8.71 2.08 8.31
C LEU A 42 -8.71 1.46 9.71
N ALA A 43 -8.27 2.21 10.73
CA ALA A 43 -8.29 1.77 12.13
C ALA A 43 -9.72 1.49 12.63
N ALA A 44 -10.71 2.26 12.15
CA ALA A 44 -12.13 2.03 12.43
C ALA A 44 -12.73 0.83 11.66
N GLY A 45 -11.92 0.05 10.93
CA GLY A 45 -12.36 -1.12 10.16
C GLY A 45 -13.22 -0.77 8.94
N ARG A 46 -13.28 0.50 8.54
CA ARG A 46 -14.12 0.93 7.43
C ARG A 46 -13.35 0.74 6.12
N ARG A 47 -13.89 -0.10 5.23
CA ARG A 47 -13.37 -0.29 3.87
C ARG A 47 -14.44 0.11 2.89
N ARG A 48 -14.41 1.36 2.40
CA ARG A 48 -15.16 1.73 1.22
C ARG A 48 -14.32 1.40 -0.01
N SER A 49 -14.59 0.24 -0.57
CA SER A 49 -14.16 -0.10 -1.92
C SER A 49 -15.21 0.41 -2.89
N ALA A 50 -14.79 1.03 -4.00
CA ALA A 50 -15.63 1.11 -5.18
C ALA A 50 -15.71 -0.31 -5.77
N ARG A 51 -16.67 -1.10 -5.27
CA ARG A 51 -16.94 -2.51 -5.60
C ARG A 51 -15.72 -3.45 -5.45
N GLY A 52 -15.70 -4.13 -4.30
CA GLY A 52 -15.11 -5.47 -4.07
C GLY A 52 -13.65 -5.70 -4.46
N ALA A 53 -12.75 -5.65 -3.47
CA ALA A 53 -11.62 -6.59 -3.30
C ALA A 53 -10.66 -6.05 -2.26
N VAL A 54 -10.73 -6.57 -1.03
CA VAL A 54 -9.58 -6.94 -0.18
C VAL A 54 -10.17 -7.69 1.01
N GLU A 55 -10.39 -8.99 0.83
CA GLU A 55 -10.61 -9.91 1.95
C GLU A 55 -9.33 -10.00 2.78
N GLY A 56 -9.50 -10.22 4.09
CA GLY A 56 -8.42 -10.69 4.96
C GLY A 56 -7.48 -9.61 5.50
N VAL A 57 -7.90 -8.92 6.58
CA VAL A 57 -6.94 -8.73 7.68
C VAL A 57 -7.48 -9.55 8.83
N SER A 58 -6.76 -10.63 9.10
CA SER A 58 -7.05 -11.71 10.03
C SER A 58 -7.40 -11.17 11.42
N LYS A 59 -8.61 -11.51 11.90
CA LYS A 59 -8.89 -11.68 13.32
C LYS A 59 -8.01 -12.82 13.81
N ARG A 60 -7.03 -12.55 14.68
CA ARG A 60 -6.49 -13.43 15.76
C ARG A 60 -5.04 -13.04 16.06
N GLU A 61 -4.87 -12.13 17.01
CA GLU A 61 -3.69 -12.05 17.89
C GLU A 61 -4.05 -11.12 19.05
N ALA A 62 -4.86 -11.65 19.97
CA ALA A 62 -5.06 -11.15 21.32
C ALA A 62 -5.83 -12.24 22.08
N MET A 63 -5.08 -13.27 22.47
CA MET A 63 -5.35 -14.08 23.65
C MET A 63 -4.08 -14.01 24.50
#